data_AF-D4HZV0-F1
#
_entry.id   AF-D4HZV0-F1
#
_cell.length_a   1.000
_cell.length_b   1.000
_cell.length_c   1.000
_cell.angle_alpha   90.00
_cell.angle_beta   90.00
_cell.angle_gamma   90.00
#
_symmetry.space_group_name_H-M   'P 1'
#
loop_
_entity.id
_entity.type
_entity.pdbx_description
1 polymer ?
#
loop_
_entity_poly.entity_id
_entity_poly.type
_entity_poly.pdbx_seq_one_letter_code
_entity_poly.pdbx_strand_id
1 'polypeptide(L)' 'MLVYHARSYSEIDGDPLYDPGRHTRIKRFDWDAEGMPQFATPPADGVT' A
#
# COMPACT_ATOMS: atom_id res chain seq x y z
N MET A 1 -0.27 4.04 12.39
CA MET A 1 -0.83 4.42 11.07
C MET A 1 0.28 4.30 10.04
N LEU A 2 0.03 3.62 8.92
CA LEU A 2 1.00 3.43 7.83
C LEU A 2 0.59 4.33 6.66
N VAL A 3 1.53 5.13 6.16
CA VAL A 3 1.40 5.91 4.93
C VAL A 3 2.36 5.32 3.91
N TYR A 4 1.86 5.00 2.72
CA TYR A 4 2.64 4.31 1.68
C TYR A 4 2.13 4.71 0.28
N HIS A 5 2.87 4.33 -0.77
CA HIS A 5 2.40 4.45 -2.14
C HIS A 5 2.23 3.08 -2.79
N ALA A 6 1.21 2.92 -3.64
CA ALA A 6 1.00 1.71 -4.41
C ALA A 6 0.24 2.01 -5.71
N ARG A 7 0.25 1.04 -6.63
CA ARG A 7 -0.58 0.98 -7.85
C ARG A 7 -1.73 0.01 -7.62
N SER A 8 -2.83 0.19 -8.35
CA SER A 8 -3.96 -0.77 -8.37
C SER A 8 -3.79 -1.86 -9.43
N TYR A 9 -2.60 -1.94 -10.05
CA TYR A 9 -2.26 -2.86 -11.14
C TYR A 9 -0.87 -3.45 -10.93
N SER A 10 -0.64 -4.66 -11.46
CA SER A 10 0.61 -5.42 -11.30
C SER A 10 1.62 -5.18 -12.42
N GLU A 11 1.16 -5.11 -13.66
CA GLU A 11 2.00 -4.95 -14.84
C GLU A 11 2.08 -3.48 -15.26
N ILE A 12 3.27 -3.04 -15.68
CA ILE A 12 3.51 -1.67 -16.13
C ILE A 12 3.70 -1.71 -17.65
N ASP A 13 2.88 -0.94 -18.37
CA ASP A 13 3.06 -0.72 -19.80
C ASP A 13 4.05 0.43 -20.05
N GLY A 14 5.11 0.16 -20.82
CA GLY A 14 6.14 1.15 -21.17
C GLY A 14 7.31 1.22 -20.18
N ASP A 15 7.98 2.36 -20.13
CA ASP A 15 9.15 2.55 -19.26
C ASP A 15 8.69 2.79 -17.79
N PRO A 16 9.09 1.91 -16.84
CA PRO A 16 8.70 2.02 -15.44
C PRO A 16 9.08 3.33 -14.75
N LEU A 17 10.11 4.04 -15.24
CA LEU A 17 10.53 5.33 -14.69
C LEU A 17 9.44 6.40 -14.88
N TYR A 18 8.72 6.33 -16.00
CA TYR A 18 7.73 7.34 -16.40
C TYR A 18 6.29 6.99 -16.07
N ASP A 19 6.03 5.82 -15.47
CA ASP A 19 4.70 5.44 -15.02
C ASP A 19 4.24 6.30 -13.82
N PRO A 20 3.12 7.05 -13.96
CA PRO A 20 2.66 7.98 -12.93
C PRO A 20 1.67 7.36 -11.93
N GLY A 21 1.25 6.09 -12.08
CA GLY A 21 0.10 5.54 -11.34
C GLY A 21 0.35 5.14 -9.88
N ARG A 22 1.42 5.65 -9.27
CA ARG A 22 1.65 5.50 -7.82
C ARG A 22 0.79 6.51 -7.07
N HIS A 23 -0.11 6.02 -6.22
CA HIS A 23 -0.96 6.85 -5.38
C HIS A 23 -0.63 6.67 -3.89
N THR A 24 -0.67 7.77 -3.14
CA THR A 24 -0.56 7.73 -1.67
C THR A 24 -1.77 7.07 -1.05
N ARG A 25 -1.53 6.17 -0.10
CA ARG A 25 -2.54 5.41 0.64
C ARG A 25 -2.23 5.47 2.13
N ILE A 26 -3.26 5.29 2.94
CA ILE A 26 -3.18 5.27 4.40
C ILE A 26 -3.94 4.07 4.94
N LYS A 27 -3.37 3.39 5.93
CA LYS A 27 -4.08 2.33 6.67
C LYS A 27 -3.65 2.23 8.12
N ARG A 28 -4.55 1.73 8.97
CA ARG A 28 -4.21 1.32 10.34
C ARG A 28 -3.47 -0.02 10.30
N PHE A 29 -2.63 -0.25 11.31
CA PHE A 29 -1.94 -1.51 11.54
C PHE A 29 -1.82 -1.70 13.05
N ASP A 30 -1.68 -2.95 13.48
CA ASP A 30 -1.64 -3.33 14.90
C ASP A 30 -0.24 -3.77 15.30
N TRP A 31 -0.04 -4.02 16.60
CA TRP A 31 1.20 -4.55 17.15
C TRP A 31 0.93 -5.92 17.77
N ASP A 32 1.85 -6.87 17.59
CA ASP A 32 1.76 -8.15 18.29
C ASP A 32 2.28 -8.08 19.73
N ALA A 33 2.21 -9.21 20.44
CA ALA A 33 2.57 -9.30 21.85
C ALA A 33 4.07 -9.06 22.09
N GLU A 34 4.90 -9.32 21.08
CA GLU A 34 6.35 -9.12 21.09
C GLU A 34 6.74 -7.69 20.67
N GLY A 35 5.75 -6.85 20.33
CA GLY A 35 5.95 -5.46 19.95
C GLY A 35 6.39 -5.26 18.50
N MET A 36 6.17 -6.24 17.63
CA MET A 36 6.39 -6.11 16.19
C MET A 36 5.13 -5.62 15.48
N PRO A 37 5.27 -4.74 14.47
CA PRO A 37 4.12 -4.20 13.75
C PRO A 37 3.55 -5.24 12.78
N GLN A 38 2.25 -5.45 12.86
CA GLN A 38 1.49 -6.37 12.02
C GLN A 38 0.78 -5.59 10.91
N PHE A 39 1.44 -5.47 9.74
CA PHE A 39 0.93 -4.63 8.66
C PHE A 39 -0.25 -5.24 7.90
N ALA A 40 -0.39 -6.57 7.83
CA ALA A 40 -1.42 -7.25 7.04
C ALA A 40 -1.51 -6.82 5.56
N THR A 41 -2.51 -7.33 4.84
CA THR A 41 -2.75 -7.02 3.42
C THR A 41 -3.25 -5.58 3.24
N PRO A 42 -2.88 -4.88 2.15
CA PRO A 42 -3.55 -3.63 1.77
C PRO A 42 -5.06 -3.84 1.56
N PRO A 43 -5.93 -2.92 2.03
CA PRO A 43 -7.35 -2.98 1.73
C PRO A 43 -7.61 -2.73 0.24
N ALA A 44 -8.75 -3.23 -0.24
CA ALA A 44 -9.27 -2.88 -1.56
C ALA A 44 -9.60 -1.38 -1.62
N ASP A 45 -9.54 -0.82 -2.84
CA ASP A 45 -9.85 0.59 -3.05
C ASP A 45 -11.32 0.89 -2.67
N GLY A 46 -11.55 2.02 -2.00
CA GLY A 46 -12.91 2.47 -1.62
C GLY A 46 -13.50 1.84 -0.36
N VAL A 47 -12.80 0.91 0.30
CA VAL A 47 -13.21 0.37 1.60
C VAL A 47 -12.50 1.14 2.72
N THR A 48 -13.26 1.74 3.63
CA THR A 48 -12.73 2.46 4.81
C THR A 48 -12.73 1.58 6.05
#